data_AF-A0A928W3P3-F1
#
_entry.id   AF-A0A928W3P3-F1
#
_cell.length_a   1.000
_cell.length_b   1.000
_cell.length_c   1.000
_cell.angle_alpha   90.00
_cell.angle_beta   90.00
_cell.angle_gamma   90.00
#
_symmetry.space_group_name_H-M   'P 1'
#
loop_
_entity.id
_entity.type
_entity.pdbx_description
1 polymer ?
#
loop_
_entity_poly.entity_id
_entity_poly.type
_entity_poly.pdbx_seq_one_letter_code
_entity_poly.pdbx_strand_id
1 'polypeptide(L)' 'MLTKQKKHFHILDYFLDGQFVRWEEAEGNVPVCGQYWVVNLNDAQVVTRVLDIEPISETESKILLSSC' A
#
# COMPACT_ATOMS: atom_id res chain seq x y z
N MET A 1 16.51 -2.12 30.93
CA MET A 1 15.64 -3.05 30.18
C MET A 1 15.13 -2.29 28.96
N LEU A 2 15.57 -2.65 27.75
CA LEU A 2 15.11 -2.03 26.52
C LEU A 2 13.76 -2.67 26.14
N THR A 3 12.67 -1.96 26.38
CA THR A 3 11.35 -2.31 25.85
C THR A 3 11.43 -2.24 24.32
N LYS A 4 11.49 -3.40 23.64
CA LYS A 4 11.22 -3.48 22.20
C LYS A 4 9.77 -3.01 22.00
N GLN A 5 9.58 -1.75 21.62
CA GLN A 5 8.30 -1.30 21.10
C GLN A 5 8.00 -2.20 19.90
N LYS A 6 6.94 -3.02 19.99
CA LYS A 6 6.42 -3.75 18.84
C LYS A 6 5.99 -2.68 17.85
N LYS A 7 6.79 -2.42 16.84
CA LYS A 7 6.35 -1.58 15.73
C LYS A 7 5.19 -2.33 15.07
N HIS A 8 4.01 -1.70 15.04
CA HIS A 8 2.87 -2.25 14.33
C HIS A 8 3.11 -1.98 12.85
N PHE A 9 3.35 -3.05 12.09
CA PHE A 9 3.47 -2.99 10.63
C PHE A 9 2.08 -3.20 10.03
N HIS A 10 1.79 -2.51 8.94
CA HIS A 10 0.58 -2.72 8.14
C HIS A 10 0.98 -3.20 6.74
N ILE A 11 0.44 -4.34 6.32
CA ILE A 11 0.70 -4.94 5.01
C ILE A 11 -0.21 -4.26 3.99
N LEU A 12 0.38 -3.78 2.90
CA LEU A 12 -0.31 -3.13 1.79
C LEU A 12 -0.10 -3.92 0.51
N ASP A 13 -1.18 -4.52 0.00
CA ASP A 13 -1.18 -5.22 -1.29
C ASP A 13 -1.64 -4.27 -2.40
N TYR A 14 -0.74 -3.88 -3.30
CA TYR A 14 -1.04 -2.97 -4.40
C TYR A 14 -1.51 -3.74 -5.64
N PHE A 15 -2.66 -3.30 -6.17
CA PHE A 15 -3.21 -3.76 -7.43
C PHE A 15 -3.33 -2.58 -8.40
N LEU A 16 -2.56 -2.59 -9.48
CA LEU A 16 -2.62 -1.58 -10.54
C LEU A 16 -3.50 -2.07 -11.68
N ASP A 17 -4.56 -1.34 -12.00
CA ASP A 17 -5.53 -1.67 -13.06
C ASP A 17 -6.07 -3.12 -12.93
N GLY A 18 -6.27 -3.56 -11.69
CA GLY A 18 -6.76 -4.90 -11.35
C GLY A 18 -5.69 -5.99 -11.30
N GLN A 19 -4.43 -5.69 -11.61
CA GLN A 19 -3.32 -6.65 -11.54
C GLN A 19 -2.51 -6.46 -10.25
N PHE A 20 -2.23 -7.54 -9.54
CA PHE A 20 -1.30 -7.49 -8.41
C PHE A 20 0.09 -7.10 -8.90
N VAL A 21 0.68 -6.07 -8.30
CA VAL A 21 2.00 -5.58 -8.70
C VAL A 21 3.04 -5.69 -7.60
N ARG A 22 2.65 -5.54 -6.34
CA ARG A 22 3.57 -5.52 -5.20
C ARG A 22 2.81 -5.60 -3.88
N TRP A 23 3.48 -6.10 -2.85
CA TRP A 23 3.10 -5.87 -1.47
C TRP A 23 4.23 -5.15 -0.72
N GLU A 24 3.90 -4.43 0.36
CA GLU A 24 4.91 -3.88 1.27
C GLU A 24 4.45 -3.83 2.73
N GLU A 25 5.41 -3.89 3.65
CA GLU A 25 5.18 -3.59 5.07
C GLU A 25 5.36 -2.09 5.28
N ALA A 26 4.28 -1.39 5.59
CA ALA A 26 4.28 0.03 5.90
C ALA A 26 4.36 0.24 7.44
N GLU A 27 5.45 0.86 7.89
CA GLU A 27 5.53 1.49 9.21
C GLU A 27 5.09 2.97 9.09
N GLY A 28 3.80 3.26 8.89
CA GLY A 28 3.33 4.65 8.86
C GLY A 28 2.14 4.94 7.95
N ASN A 29 2.28 5.98 7.11
CA ASN A 29 1.19 6.52 6.31
C ASN A 29 0.69 5.51 5.28
N VAL A 30 -0.53 5.03 5.49
CA VAL A 30 -1.30 4.25 4.53
C VAL A 30 -1.86 5.21 3.47
N PRO A 31 -1.96 4.80 2.20
CA PRO A 31 -2.64 5.60 1.19
C PRO A 31 -4.10 5.90 1.57
N VAL A 32 -4.70 6.92 0.95
CA VAL A 32 -6.10 7.31 1.13
C VAL A 32 -6.79 7.34 -0.23
N CYS A 33 -8.03 6.85 -0.31
CA CYS A 33 -8.79 6.87 -1.56
C CYS A 33 -8.87 8.28 -2.17
N GLY A 34 -8.75 8.35 -3.49
CA GLY A 34 -8.83 9.59 -4.26
C GLY A 34 -7.51 10.34 -4.43
N GLN A 35 -6.46 10.01 -3.67
CA GLN A 35 -5.15 10.66 -3.80
C GLN A 35 -4.28 10.06 -4.90
N TYR A 36 -3.24 10.79 -5.30
CA TYR A 36 -2.16 10.24 -6.11
C TYR A 36 -1.14 9.52 -5.23
N TRP A 37 -0.67 8.37 -5.69
CA TRP A 37 0.30 7.54 -4.99
C TRP A 37 1.40 7.07 -5.93
N VAL A 38 2.64 7.07 -5.45
CA VAL A 38 3.79 6.60 -6.24
C VAL A 38 4.08 5.16 -5.85
N VAL A 39 3.96 4.26 -6.81
CA VAL A 39 4.36 2.86 -6.63
C VAL A 39 5.68 2.61 -7.32
N ASN A 40 6.63 2.06 -6.56
CA ASN A 40 7.91 1.61 -7.10
C ASN A 40 7.74 0.18 -7.62
N LEU A 41 7.58 0.04 -8.93
CA LEU A 41 7.72 -1.21 -9.66
C LEU A 41 9.21 -1.43 -9.95
N ASN A 42 9.67 -2.69 -10.04
CA ASN A 42 11.09 -3.07 -10.04
C ASN A 42 12.02 -2.17 -10.88
N ASP A 43 11.55 -1.70 -12.04
CA ASP A 43 12.33 -0.89 -12.98
C ASP A 43 11.76 0.53 -13.19
N ALA A 44 10.66 0.90 -12.53
CA ALA A 44 9.98 2.18 -12.77
C ALA A 44 9.17 2.68 -11.57
N GLN A 45 9.14 4.00 -11.40
CA GLN A 45 8.16 4.66 -10.53
C GLN A 45 6.92 5.01 -11.35
N VAL A 46 5.75 4.59 -10.86
CA VAL A 46 4.48 4.88 -11.51
C VAL A 46 3.66 5.77 -10.59
N VAL A 47 3.23 6.92 -11.10
CA VAL A 47 2.23 7.76 -10.45
C VAL A 47 0.86 7.17 -10.75
N THR A 48 0.13 6.81 -9.70
CA THR A 48 -1.16 6.14 -9.77
C THR A 48 -2.20 6.94 -9.00
N ARG A 49 -3.47 6.64 -9.22
CA ARG A 49 -4.56 7.15 -8.38
C ARG A 49 -5.10 6.03 -7.50
N VAL A 50 -5.24 6.28 -6.21
CA VAL A 50 -5.89 5.34 -5.28
C VAL A 50 -7.39 5.36 -5.55
N LEU A 51 -7.92 4.25 -6.03
CA LEU A 51 -9.34 4.07 -6.30
C LEU A 51 -10.10 3.65 -5.05
N ASP A 52 -9.57 2.62 -4.38
CA ASP A 52 -10.20 2.03 -3.21
C ASP A 52 -9.19 1.37 -2.28
N ILE A 53 -9.61 1.15 -1.03
CA ILE A 53 -8.83 0.50 0.02
C ILE A 53 -9.75 -0.50 0.71
N GLU A 54 -9.48 -1.78 0.48
CA GLU A 54 -10.24 -2.89 1.04
C GLU A 54 -9.47 -3.48 2.24
N PRO A 55 -10.01 -3.46 3.46
CA PRO A 55 -9.38 -4.16 4.58
C PRO A 55 -9.48 -5.68 4.38
N ILE A 56 -8.34 -6.36 4.47
CA ILE A 56 -8.26 -7.84 4.42
C ILE A 56 -8.24 -8.40 5.85
N SER A 57 -7.45 -7.79 6.74
CA SER A 57 -7.33 -8.16 8.14
C SER A 57 -7.06 -6.93 9.01
N GLU A 58 -6.86 -7.11 10.31
CA GLU A 58 -6.52 -6.01 11.24
C GLU A 58 -5.23 -5.28 10.84
N THR A 59 -4.33 -5.95 10.12
CA THR A 59 -3.00 -5.43 9.77
C THR A 59 -2.73 -5.49 8.27
N GLU A 60 -3.75 -5.70 7.44
CA GLU A 60 -3.57 -5.91 6.00
C GLU A 60 -4.68 -5.22 5.21
N SER A 61 -4.30 -4.55 4.13
CA SER A 61 -5.25 -3.90 3.23
C SER A 61 -4.82 -4.04 1.78
N LYS A 62 -5.81 -4.24 0.92
CA LYS A 62 -5.69 -4.23 -0.52
C LYS A 62 -5.93 -2.83 -1.05
N ILE A 63 -4.98 -2.32 -1.81
CA ILE A 63 -4.96 -0.97 -2.36
C ILE A 63 -5.20 -1.07 -3.86
N LEU A 64 -6.37 -0.62 -4.30
CA LEU A 64 -6.72 -0.57 -5.71
C LEU A 64 -6.22 0.73 -6.32
N LEU A 65 -5.42 0.63 -7.37
CA LEU A 65 -4.78 1.73 -8.05
C LEU A 65 -5.18 1.76 -9.52
N SER A 66 -5.28 2.97 -10.07
CA SER A 66 -5.43 3.21 -11.51
C SER A 66 -4.16 3.81 -12.07
N SER A 67 -3.73 3.35 -13.25
CA SER A 67 -2.83 4.15 -14.08
C SER A 67 -3.53 5.45 -14.49
N CYS A 68 -2.76 6.52 -14.67
CA CYS A 68 -3.25 7.83 -15.09
C CYS A 68 -2.93 8.07 -16.56
#